data_AF-A0A4U7F8G5-F1
#
_entry.id   AF-A0A4U7F8G5-F1
#
_cell.length_a   1.000
_cell.length_b   1.000
_cell.length_c   1.000
_cell.angle_alpha   90.00
_cell.angle_beta   90.00
_cell.angle_gamma   90.00
#
_symmetry.space_group_name_H-M   'P 1'
#
loop_
_entity.id
_entity.type
_entity.pdbx_description
1 polymer ?
#
loop_
_entity_poly.entity_id
_entity_poly.type
_entity_poly.pdbx_seq_one_letter_code
_entity_poly.pdbx_strand_id
1 'polypeptide(L)'
;MKRLGRAELAERLGPRPPSDAFWNRAIDAERAVIGVAPDIVKEETDSDHERSERARRNRRRRGVPGPDGPLSTGDIVDVGDHAFVVVAVEETEAGGRRYQIDLVEPRSDG
;
A
#
# COMPACT_ATOMS: atom_id res chain seq x y z
N MET A 1 -2.07 12.54 -2.44
CA MET A 1 -2.39 12.06 -3.79
C MET A 1 -1.15 12.12 -4.65
N LYS A 2 -0.56 10.96 -4.91
CA LYS A 2 0.60 10.73 -5.76
C LYS A 2 0.18 9.75 -6.85
N ARG A 3 0.82 9.82 -8.02
CA ARG A 3 0.59 8.88 -9.12
C ARG A 3 1.90 8.16 -9.39
N LEU A 4 1.86 6.83 -9.42
CA LEU A 4 3.02 5.95 -9.37
C LEU A 4 2.94 4.95 -10.52
N GLY A 5 4.02 4.80 -11.28
CA GLY A 5 4.12 3.70 -12.23
C GLY A 5 4.42 2.38 -11.52
N ARG A 6 4.17 1.25 -12.21
CA ARG A 6 4.50 -0.09 -11.69
C ARG A 6 5.97 -0.24 -11.24
N ALA A 7 6.92 0.34 -11.98
CA ALA A 7 8.34 0.28 -11.64
C ALA A 7 8.65 1.05 -10.35
N GLU A 8 8.11 2.26 -10.22
CA GLU A 8 8.26 3.08 -9.00
C GLU A 8 7.60 2.40 -7.79
N LEU A 9 6.43 1.79 -7.99
CA LEU A 9 5.78 1.00 -6.95
C LEU A 9 6.67 -0.19 -6.53
N ALA A 10 7.30 -0.88 -7.49
CA ALA A 10 8.20 -1.98 -7.19
C ALA A 10 9.42 -1.55 -6.35
N GLU A 11 10.02 -0.40 -6.67
CA GLU A 11 11.12 0.17 -5.88
C GLU A 11 10.70 0.48 -4.44
N ARG A 12 9.48 1.02 -4.25
CA ARG A 12 8.94 1.33 -2.92
C ARG A 12 8.57 0.11 -2.11
N LEU A 13 8.07 -0.94 -2.76
CA LEU A 13 7.69 -2.21 -2.13
C LEU A 13 8.89 -3.13 -1.88
N GLY A 14 10.05 -2.81 -2.44
CA GLY A 14 11.30 -3.52 -2.23
C GLY A 14 11.27 -4.94 -2.82
N PRO A 15 11.74 -5.96 -2.09
CA PRO A 15 12.08 -7.28 -2.66
C PRO A 15 10.87 -8.10 -3.14
N ARG A 16 9.63 -7.67 -2.84
CA ARG A 16 8.42 -8.41 -3.17
C ARG A 16 7.39 -7.52 -3.86
N PRO A 17 7.67 -7.05 -5.08
CA PRO A 17 6.70 -6.31 -5.86
C PRO A 17 5.55 -7.22 -6.34
N PRO A 18 4.35 -6.67 -6.61
CA PRO A 18 3.25 -7.44 -7.19
C PRO A 18 3.63 -7.97 -8.58
N SER A 19 3.34 -9.26 -8.82
CA SER A 19 3.64 -9.95 -10.07
C SER A 19 2.65 -9.59 -11.19
N ASP A 20 3.00 -9.90 -12.44
CA ASP A 20 2.08 -9.76 -13.58
C ASP A 20 0.78 -10.54 -13.38
N ALA A 21 0.86 -11.76 -12.86
CA ALA A 21 -0.30 -12.58 -12.57
C ALA A 21 -1.23 -11.96 -11.53
N PHE A 22 -0.68 -11.21 -10.57
CA PHE A 22 -1.48 -10.42 -9.64
C PHE A 22 -2.21 -9.29 -10.37
N TRP A 23 -1.51 -8.53 -11.23
CA TRP A 23 -2.12 -7.41 -11.95
C TRP A 23 -3.20 -7.84 -12.93
N ASN A 24 -2.99 -8.94 -13.66
CA ASN A 24 -4.02 -9.48 -14.55
C ASN A 24 -5.30 -9.83 -13.78
N ARG A 25 -5.16 -10.48 -12.62
CA ARG A 25 -6.31 -10.77 -11.74
C ARG A 25 -6.95 -9.52 -11.16
N ALA A 26 -6.16 -8.49 -10.84
CA ALA A 26 -6.66 -7.22 -10.33
C ALA A 26 -7.48 -6.49 -11.40
N ILE A 27 -7.04 -6.54 -12.66
CA ILE A 27 -7.77 -5.98 -13.81
C ILE A 27 -9.06 -6.77 -14.02
N ASP A 28 -8.99 -8.10 -14.09
CA ASP A 28 -10.18 -8.95 -14.30
C ASP A 28 -11.24 -8.79 -13.21
N ALA A 29 -10.82 -8.54 -11.96
CA ALA A 29 -11.71 -8.33 -10.81
C ALA A 29 -12.06 -6.86 -10.55
N GLU A 30 -11.47 -5.93 -11.29
CA GLU A 30 -11.54 -4.47 -11.11
C GLU A 30 -11.12 -3.99 -9.70
N ARG A 31 -10.50 -4.86 -8.90
CA ARG A 31 -10.10 -4.61 -7.52
C ARG A 31 -9.03 -5.58 -7.06
N ALA A 32 -8.19 -5.16 -6.12
CA ALA A 32 -7.23 -6.04 -5.47
C ALA A 32 -6.77 -5.52 -4.10
N VAL A 33 -5.98 -6.34 -3.41
CA VAL A 33 -5.34 -5.96 -2.14
C VAL A 33 -3.83 -6.21 -2.25
N ILE A 34 -3.04 -5.16 -2.03
CA ILE A 34 -1.58 -5.24 -1.94
C ILE A 34 -1.19 -5.39 -0.48
N GLY A 35 -0.59 -6.52 -0.12
CA GLY A 35 -0.02 -6.76 1.21
C GLY A 35 1.44 -6.36 1.28
N VAL A 36 1.81 -5.58 2.30
CA VAL A 36 3.17 -5.07 2.50
C VAL A 36 3.64 -5.44 3.90
N ALA A 37 4.85 -6.01 3.96
CA ALA A 37 5.47 -6.45 5.20
C ALA A 37 5.87 -5.25 6.08
N PRO A 38 5.88 -5.41 7.41
CA PRO A 38 6.29 -4.35 8.34
C PRO A 38 7.68 -3.78 8.03
N ASP A 39 8.61 -4.59 7.53
CA ASP A 39 9.98 -4.15 7.21
C ASP A 39 10.03 -3.08 6.10
N ILE A 40 9.00 -3.04 5.25
CA ILE A 40 8.86 -2.06 4.15
C ILE A 40 8.06 -0.85 4.60
N VAL A 41 7.14 -1.04 5.55
CA VAL A 41 6.40 0.02 6.21
C VAL A 41 7.36 0.72 7.15
N LYS A 42 8.20 1.60 6.58
CA LYS A 42 9.16 2.40 7.33
C LYS A 42 8.38 3.24 8.33
N GLU A 43 8.38 2.83 9.59
CA GLU A 43 8.37 3.80 10.67
C GLU A 43 9.72 4.50 10.57
N GLU A 44 9.74 5.75 10.07
CA GLU A 44 10.85 6.63 10.36
C GLU A 44 11.06 6.60 11.88
N THR A 45 12.15 5.98 12.31
CA THR A 45 12.74 5.85 13.66
C THR A 45 12.97 4.41 14.12
N ASP A 46 14.27 4.18 14.35
CA ASP A 46 14.91 3.13 15.12
C ASP A 46 15.05 1.75 14.48
N SER A 47 16.31 1.43 14.21
CA SER A 47 16.90 0.10 13.98
C SER A 47 16.73 -0.87 15.16
N ASP A 48 15.87 -0.53 16.14
CA ASP A 48 15.58 -1.28 17.36
C ASP A 48 14.12 -1.77 17.33
N HIS A 49 13.94 -3.02 16.93
CA HIS A 49 12.65 -3.67 16.75
C HIS A 49 11.79 -3.66 18.03
N GLU A 50 12.40 -3.77 19.22
CA GLU A 50 11.66 -3.78 20.49
C GLU A 50 11.06 -2.41 20.81
N ARG A 51 11.81 -1.34 20.49
CA ARG A 51 11.36 0.02 20.70
C ARG A 51 10.21 0.39 19.75
N SER A 52 10.30 -0.05 18.50
CA SER A 52 9.26 0.13 17.49
C SER A 52 7.97 -0.60 17.86
N GLU A 53 8.05 -1.84 18.34
CA GLU A 53 6.88 -2.59 18.85
C GLU A 53 6.21 -1.90 20.05
N ARG A 54 7.00 -1.33 20.96
CA ARG A 54 6.48 -0.58 22.09
C ARG A 54 5.79 0.71 21.66
N ALA A 55 6.36 1.43 20.70
CA ALA A 55 5.78 2.64 20.12
C ALA A 55 4.45 2.35 19.42
N ARG A 56 4.40 1.31 18.57
CA ARG A 56 3.17 0.81 17.92
C ARG A 56 2.09 0.48 18.93
N ARG A 57 2.41 -0.31 19.96
CA ARG A 57 1.46 -0.69 21.01
C ARG A 57 0.89 0.52 21.75
N ASN A 58 1.74 1.48 22.10
CA ASN A 58 1.31 2.70 22.76
C ASN A 58 0.40 3.55 21.85
N ARG A 59 0.72 3.61 20.56
CA ARG A 59 -0.08 4.33 19.56
C ARG A 59 -1.48 3.71 19.41
N ARG A 60 -1.56 2.39 19.24
CA ARG A 60 -2.83 1.64 19.17
C ARG A 60 -3.68 1.83 20.44
N ARG A 61 -3.06 1.79 21.62
CA ARG A 61 -3.75 2.07 22.91
C ARG A 61 -4.36 3.47 22.97
N ARG A 62 -3.76 4.44 22.27
CA ARG A 62 -4.25 5.82 22.17
C ARG A 62 -5.19 6.03 20.98
N GLY A 63 -5.48 5.00 20.18
CA GLY A 63 -6.31 5.09 18.98
C GLY A 63 -5.68 5.92 17.86
N VAL A 64 -4.36 6.13 17.89
CA VAL A 64 -3.67 6.92 16.85
C VAL A 64 -3.26 5.97 15.71
N PRO A 65 -3.61 6.26 14.44
CA PRO A 65 -3.15 5.46 13.30
C PRO A 65 -1.64 5.56 13.11
N GLY A 66 -0.99 4.44 12.76
CA GLY A 66 0.41 4.44 12.35
C GLY A 66 0.61 5.08 10.97
N PRO A 67 1.87 5.27 10.53
CA PRO A 67 2.14 5.78 9.19
C PRO A 67 1.51 4.85 8.14
N ASP A 68 0.94 5.41 7.08
CA ASP A 68 0.30 4.60 6.03
C ASP A 68 1.31 3.73 5.27
N GLY A 69 2.59 4.09 5.30
CA GLY A 69 3.67 3.37 4.63
C GLY A 69 3.94 3.92 3.21
N PRO A 70 4.39 3.07 2.26
CA PRO A 70 4.74 3.51 0.91
C PRO A 70 3.60 4.12 0.07
N LEU A 71 2.34 3.85 0.43
CA LEU A 71 1.14 4.34 -0.25
C LEU A 71 0.15 4.92 0.77
N SER A 72 -0.68 5.86 0.33
CA SER A 72 -1.82 6.39 1.10
C SER A 72 -3.11 6.32 0.29
N THR A 73 -4.26 6.38 0.97
CA THR A 73 -5.56 6.47 0.30
C THR A 73 -5.58 7.66 -0.68
N GLY A 74 -6.12 7.42 -1.86
CA GLY A 74 -6.19 8.35 -2.99
C GLY A 74 -4.96 8.32 -3.89
N ASP A 75 -3.88 7.61 -3.55
CA ASP A 75 -2.76 7.41 -4.48
C ASP A 75 -3.18 6.54 -5.67
N ILE A 76 -2.62 6.81 -6.84
CA ILE A 76 -2.93 6.11 -8.10
C ILE A 76 -1.71 5.30 -8.55
N VAL A 77 -1.94 4.06 -8.98
CA VAL A 77 -0.95 3.15 -9.55
C VAL A 77 -1.28 2.90 -11.02
N ASP A 78 -0.40 3.31 -11.92
CA ASP A 78 -0.50 3.06 -13.36
C ASP A 78 0.13 1.72 -13.74
N VAL A 79 -0.66 0.89 -14.43
CA VAL A 79 -0.34 -0.49 -14.83
C VAL A 79 -0.70 -0.67 -16.30
N GLY A 80 0.25 -0.36 -17.19
CA GLY A 80 -0.01 -0.32 -18.63
C GLY A 80 -1.06 0.73 -18.96
N ASP A 81 -2.15 0.33 -19.61
CA ASP A 81 -3.28 1.20 -19.97
C ASP A 81 -4.32 1.36 -18.86
N HIS A 82 -4.12 0.68 -17.72
CA HIS A 82 -5.04 0.69 -16.58
C HIS A 82 -4.46 1.52 -15.43
N ALA A 83 -5.34 2.16 -14.67
CA ALA A 83 -4.98 2.88 -13.44
C ALA A 83 -5.78 2.33 -12.27
N PHE A 84 -5.16 2.17 -11.11
CA PHE A 84 -5.80 1.74 -9.88
C PHE A 84 -5.66 2.83 -8.81
N VAL A 85 -6.72 3.12 -8.07
CA VAL A 85 -6.67 4.05 -6.93
C VAL A 85 -6.66 3.27 -5.62
N VAL A 86 -5.82 3.68 -4.67
CA VAL A 86 -5.85 3.15 -3.30
C VAL A 86 -7.09 3.70 -2.61
N VAL A 87 -8.05 2.84 -2.29
CA VAL A 87 -9.32 3.23 -1.65
C VAL A 87 -9.30 3.06 -0.13
N ALA A 88 -8.45 2.16 0.37
CA ALA A 88 -8.30 1.94 1.81
C ALA A 88 -6.90 1.48 2.18
N VAL A 89 -6.47 1.82 3.40
CA VAL A 89 -5.22 1.36 4.00
C VAL A 89 -5.53 0.77 5.37
N GLU A 90 -5.15 -0.49 5.57
CA GLU A 90 -5.31 -1.18 6.84
C GLU A 90 -3.95 -1.58 7.41
N GLU A 91 -3.76 -1.34 8.72
CA GLU A 91 -2.61 -1.83 9.46
C GLU A 91 -2.82 -3.31 9.84
N THR A 92 -1.84 -4.17 9.55
CA THR A 92 -1.88 -5.57 9.99
C THR A 92 -1.41 -5.71 11.44
N GLU A 93 -1.78 -6.80 12.11
CA GLU A 93 -1.36 -7.06 13.49
C GLU A 93 0.16 -6.98 13.66
N ALA A 94 0.89 -7.55 12.70
CA ALA A 94 2.35 -7.57 12.62
C ALA A 94 3.00 -6.22 12.24
N GLY A 95 2.22 -5.15 12.04
CA GLY A 95 2.71 -3.81 11.70
C GLY A 95 2.90 -3.57 10.21
N GLY A 96 2.53 -4.52 9.35
CA GLY A 96 2.47 -4.34 7.90
C GLY A 96 1.27 -3.51 7.45
N ARG A 97 1.07 -3.41 6.13
CA ARG A 97 -0.03 -2.66 5.53
C ARG A 97 -0.75 -3.48 4.48
N ARG A 98 -2.08 -3.31 4.39
CA ARG A 98 -2.90 -3.81 3.28
C ARG A 98 -3.52 -2.62 2.59
N TYR A 99 -3.22 -2.47 1.31
CA TYR A 99 -3.77 -1.41 0.47
C TYR A 99 -4.86 -2.02 -0.40
N GLN A 100 -6.11 -1.62 -0.19
CA GLN A 100 -7.18 -1.97 -1.11
C GLN A 100 -7.11 -1.00 -2.29
N ILE A 101 -7.14 -1.56 -3.49
CA ILE A 101 -7.10 -0.79 -4.73
C ILE A 101 -8.30 -1.17 -5.60
N ASP A 102 -8.89 -0.16 -6.23
CA ASP A 102 -9.98 -0.32 -7.19
C ASP A 102 -9.55 0.24 -8.55
N LEU A 103 -10.00 -0.38 -9.63
CA LEU A 103 -9.73 0.08 -10.99
C LEU A 103 -10.40 1.45 -11.19
N VAL A 104 -9.64 2.39 -11.72
CA VAL A 104 -10.15 3.68 -12.15
C VAL A 104 -10.75 3.48 -13.53
N GLU A 105 -12.08 3.61 -13.64
CA GLU A 105 -12.73 3.62 -14.94
C GLU A 105 -12.10 4.70 -15.83
N PRO A 106 -11.81 4.40 -17.11
CA PRO A 106 -11.38 5.45 -18.02
C PRO A 106 -12.48 6.50 -18.03
N ARG A 107 -12.09 7.75 -17.77
CA ARG A 107 -12.99 8.89 -17.80
C ARG A 107 -13.67 8.85 -19.18
N SER A 108 -14.93 8.46 -19.21
CA SER A 108 -15.77 8.68 -20.37
C SER A 108 -15.98 10.18 -20.42
N ASP A 109 -15.05 10.90 -21.03
CA ASP A 109 -15.29 12.27 -21.45
C ASP A 109 -16.34 12.17 -22.56
N GLY A 110 -17.60 12.23 -22.14
CA GLY A 110 -18.78 12.31 -23.01
C GLY A 110 -19.02 13.72 -23.52
#